data_AF-A0A352JP55-F1
#
_entry.id   AF-A0A352JP55-F1
#
_cell.length_a   1.000
_cell.length_b   1.000
_cell.length_c   1.000
_cell.angle_alpha   90.00
_cell.angle_beta   90.00
_cell.angle_gamma   90.00
#
_symmetry.space_group_name_H-M   'P 1'
#
loop_
_entity.id
_entity.type
_entity.pdbx_description
1 polymer ?
#
loop_
_entity_poly.entity_id
_entity_poly.type
_entity_poly.pdbx_seq_one_letter_code
_entity_poly.pdbx_strand_id
1 'polypeptide(L)'
;MGKKVVWLVLLVLLAVGLISIAGSQEKNKVNSSTVTMEKRGQYLVTLGGCNDCHSPKVMTEKGPQPDETRLLSGHPSNETLPVTPPGLFGPKGWGALTNNGLTAWVGGWGTSFAYNLTPDNNTGIGSWTADIFIRAMRTGKHMGAGRQILPPMPWYTIGMSSDEDLKAIFAYLKSLPPVSNQVPQPIPPTEGKGKP
;
A
#
# COMPACT_ATOMS: atom_id res chain seq x y z
N MET A 1 -26.04 15.65 69.77
CA MET A 1 -25.82 14.51 68.85
C MET A 1 -25.30 14.88 67.44
N GLY A 2 -25.06 16.16 67.08
CA GLY A 2 -24.71 16.54 65.70
C GLY A 2 -23.23 16.69 65.33
N LYS A 3 -22.30 16.85 66.30
CA LYS A 3 -20.88 17.13 65.98
C LYS A 3 -20.00 15.89 65.76
N LYS A 4 -20.39 14.74 66.33
CA LYS A 4 -19.66 13.47 66.19
C LYS A 4 -19.91 12.79 64.83
N VAL A 5 -21.09 12.98 64.24
CA VAL A 5 -21.46 12.42 62.93
C VAL A 5 -20.74 13.17 61.80
N VAL A 6 -20.56 14.49 61.93
CA VAL A 6 -19.84 15.31 60.94
C VAL A 6 -18.35 14.94 60.87
N TRP A 7 -17.72 14.63 62.01
CA TRP A 7 -16.32 14.18 62.04
C TRP A 7 -16.11 12.77 61.47
N LEU A 8 -17.08 11.87 61.64
CA LEU A 8 -17.04 10.52 61.07
C LEU A 8 -17.22 10.54 59.54
N VAL A 9 -18.08 11.43 59.00
CA VAL A 9 -18.26 11.57 57.55
C VAL A 9 -17.04 12.21 56.88
N LEU A 10 -16.39 13.19 57.54
CA LEU A 10 -15.15 13.80 57.03
C LEU A 10 -13.95 12.84 57.04
N LEU A 11 -13.83 11.96 58.04
CA LEU A 11 -12.78 10.94 58.10
C LEU A 11 -12.97 9.84 57.05
N VAL A 12 -14.21 9.46 56.74
CA VAL A 12 -14.49 8.48 55.66
C VAL A 12 -14.23 9.09 54.28
N LEU A 13 -14.57 10.37 54.06
CA LEU A 13 -14.27 11.06 52.79
C LEU A 13 -12.76 11.29 52.57
N LEU A 14 -11.98 11.49 53.64
CA LEU A 14 -10.51 11.55 53.57
C LEU A 14 -9.86 10.17 53.36
N ALA A 15 -10.46 9.09 53.87
CA ALA A 15 -9.98 7.72 53.61
C ALA A 15 -10.28 7.25 52.18
N VAL A 16 -11.37 7.70 51.56
CA VAL A 16 -11.71 7.39 50.16
C VAL A 16 -10.87 8.22 49.17
N GLY A 17 -10.40 9.41 49.58
CA GLY A 17 -9.50 10.26 48.76
C GLY A 17 -8.03 9.83 48.73
N LEU A 18 -7.63 8.82 49.52
CA LEU A 18 -6.24 8.35 49.64
C LEU A 18 -6.04 6.89 49.22
N ILE A 19 -7.02 6.28 48.54
CA ILE A 19 -6.73 5.13 47.66
C ILE A 19 -6.12 5.73 46.40
N SER A 20 -4.87 6.18 46.55
CA SER A 20 -4.00 6.44 45.43
C SER A 20 -4.10 5.24 44.51
N ILE A 21 -4.44 5.52 43.26
CA ILE A 21 -4.33 4.61 42.14
C ILE A 21 -2.83 4.28 42.01
N ALA A 22 -2.33 3.42 42.89
CA ALA A 22 -1.19 2.56 42.66
C ALA A 22 -1.70 1.30 41.94
N GLY A 23 -2.63 1.50 41.00
CA GLY A 23 -2.71 0.60 39.86
C GLY A 23 -1.37 0.77 39.16
N SER A 24 -0.50 -0.22 39.34
CA SER A 24 0.70 -0.37 38.55
C SER A 24 0.31 -0.15 37.10
N GLN A 25 0.68 1.00 36.55
CA GLN A 25 0.89 1.11 35.12
C GLN A 25 2.04 0.15 34.85
N GLU A 26 1.72 -1.14 34.68
CA GLU A 26 2.48 -1.99 33.80
C GLU A 26 2.45 -1.25 32.48
N LYS A 27 3.48 -0.43 32.28
CA LYS A 27 3.83 0.08 30.97
C LYS A 27 4.10 -1.18 30.17
N ASN A 28 3.06 -1.71 29.53
CA ASN A 28 3.18 -2.47 28.29
C ASN A 28 3.74 -1.50 27.26
N LYS A 29 5.02 -1.16 27.46
CA LYS A 29 5.87 -0.53 26.49
C LYS A 29 6.03 -1.61 25.44
N VAL A 30 5.11 -1.64 24.48
CA VAL A 30 5.28 -2.42 23.25
C VAL A 30 6.69 -2.14 22.81
N ASN A 31 7.53 -3.17 22.89
CA ASN A 31 8.96 -2.99 22.81
C ASN A 31 9.28 -2.64 21.36
N SER A 32 9.36 -1.34 21.05
CA SER A 32 9.64 -0.82 19.70
C SER A 32 10.95 -1.37 19.11
N SER A 33 11.77 -2.04 19.91
CA SER A 33 13.04 -2.67 19.55
C SER A 33 12.94 -4.08 18.95
N THR A 34 11.74 -4.61 18.62
CA THR A 34 11.59 -5.99 18.10
C THR A 34 11.00 -6.11 16.69
N VAL A 35 10.58 -5.02 16.04
CA VAL A 35 10.03 -5.09 14.67
C VAL A 35 11.15 -4.88 13.65
N THR A 36 11.46 -5.90 12.85
CA THR A 36 12.44 -5.76 11.75
C THR A 36 11.90 -4.84 10.66
N MET A 37 12.81 -4.24 9.88
CA MET A 37 12.43 -3.42 8.72
C MET A 37 11.58 -4.20 7.72
N GLU A 38 11.83 -5.51 7.52
CA GLU A 38 10.98 -6.30 6.62
C GLU A 38 9.57 -6.51 7.20
N LYS A 39 9.44 -6.76 8.52
CA LYS A 39 8.10 -6.88 9.15
C LYS A 39 7.34 -5.57 9.08
N ARG A 40 8.01 -4.45 9.33
CA ARG A 40 7.42 -3.10 9.17
C ARG A 40 6.99 -2.88 7.72
N GLY A 41 7.85 -3.23 6.77
CA GLY A 41 7.57 -3.15 5.35
C GLY A 41 6.38 -4.00 4.93
N GLN A 42 6.30 -5.24 5.40
CA GLN A 42 5.17 -6.13 5.15
C GLN A 42 3.86 -5.53 5.62
N TYR A 43 3.84 -4.97 6.83
CA TYR A 43 2.67 -4.27 7.37
C TYR A 43 2.26 -3.08 6.48
N LEU A 44 3.23 -2.25 6.09
CA LEU A 44 2.98 -1.07 5.24
C LEU A 44 2.50 -1.46 3.83
N VAL A 45 3.06 -2.51 3.23
CA VAL A 45 2.65 -3.02 1.91
C VAL A 45 1.26 -3.63 1.97
N THR A 46 0.90 -4.26 3.09
CA THR A 46 -0.44 -4.81 3.32
C THR A 46 -1.46 -3.70 3.49
N LEU A 47 -1.21 -2.75 4.40
CA LEU A 47 -2.13 -1.64 4.67
C LEU A 47 -2.21 -0.64 3.51
N GLY A 48 -1.11 -0.46 2.79
CA GLY A 48 -1.04 0.39 1.61
C GLY A 48 -1.70 -0.20 0.35
N GLY A 49 -2.27 -1.40 0.44
CA GLY A 49 -3.02 -2.03 -0.66
C GLY A 49 -2.16 -2.38 -1.87
N CYS A 50 -0.85 -2.59 -1.71
CA CYS A 50 0.02 -2.87 -2.86
C CYS A 50 -0.41 -4.15 -3.60
N ASN A 51 -0.86 -5.16 -2.85
CA ASN A 51 -1.36 -6.42 -3.40
C ASN A 51 -2.62 -6.25 -4.27
N ASP A 52 -3.37 -5.16 -4.10
CA ASP A 52 -4.64 -4.97 -4.82
C ASP A 52 -4.41 -4.80 -6.31
N CYS A 53 -3.32 -4.13 -6.70
CA CYS A 53 -2.93 -3.94 -8.10
C CYS A 53 -1.71 -4.75 -8.53
N HIS A 54 -0.76 -5.00 -7.62
CA HIS A 54 0.51 -5.65 -8.00
C HIS A 54 0.51 -7.17 -7.88
N SER A 55 -0.56 -7.78 -7.39
CA SER A 55 -0.68 -9.24 -7.32
C SER A 55 -1.80 -9.71 -8.25
N PRO A 56 -1.56 -10.69 -9.14
CA PRO A 56 -2.64 -11.38 -9.85
C PRO A 56 -3.69 -11.89 -8.87
N LYS A 57 -4.93 -12.06 -9.33
CA LYS A 57 -6.05 -12.50 -8.48
C LYS A 57 -6.54 -13.89 -8.90
N VAL A 58 -6.89 -14.69 -7.90
CA VAL A 58 -7.66 -15.91 -8.06
C VAL A 58 -9.06 -15.69 -7.50
N MET A 59 -10.08 -16.20 -8.20
CA MET A 59 -11.45 -16.15 -7.71
C MET A 59 -11.63 -17.19 -6.60
N THR A 60 -12.08 -16.71 -5.44
CA THR A 60 -12.40 -17.53 -4.27
C THR A 60 -13.85 -17.30 -3.85
N GLU A 61 -14.32 -18.05 -2.85
CA GLU A 61 -15.65 -17.84 -2.25
C GLU A 61 -15.83 -16.43 -1.66
N LYS A 62 -14.75 -15.77 -1.25
CA LYS A 62 -14.76 -14.40 -0.72
C LYS A 62 -14.56 -13.34 -1.81
N GLY A 63 -14.64 -13.73 -3.08
CA GLY A 63 -14.32 -12.89 -4.22
C GLY A 63 -12.84 -13.00 -4.66
N PRO A 64 -12.36 -12.07 -5.51
CA PRO A 64 -11.00 -12.08 -6.00
C PRO A 64 -10.00 -11.81 -4.86
N GLN A 65 -9.07 -12.74 -4.64
CA GLN A 65 -7.99 -12.61 -3.65
C GLN A 65 -6.63 -12.70 -4.34
N PRO A 66 -5.57 -12.08 -3.78
CA PRO A 66 -4.20 -12.23 -4.28
C PRO A 66 -3.81 -13.71 -4.46
N ASP A 67 -3.22 -14.01 -5.62
CA ASP A 67 -2.55 -15.28 -5.87
C ASP A 67 -1.27 -15.34 -5.03
N GLU A 68 -1.28 -16.15 -3.98
CA GLU A 68 -0.15 -16.31 -3.05
C GLU A 68 1.12 -16.83 -3.73
N THR A 69 0.99 -17.53 -4.86
CA THR A 69 2.14 -18.05 -5.62
C THR A 69 2.81 -16.98 -6.48
N ARG A 70 2.15 -15.83 -6.66
CA ARG A 70 2.57 -14.74 -7.56
C ARG A 70 2.44 -13.37 -6.92
N LEU A 71 2.54 -13.27 -5.59
CA LEU A 71 2.42 -12.01 -4.86
C LEU A 71 3.37 -10.95 -5.42
N LEU A 72 2.81 -9.77 -5.67
CA LEU A 72 3.53 -8.55 -6.07
C LEU A 72 4.30 -8.70 -7.39
N SER A 73 3.98 -9.71 -8.20
CA SER A 73 4.63 -10.00 -9.48
C SER A 73 4.14 -9.14 -10.66
N GLY A 74 3.16 -8.26 -10.45
CA GLY A 74 2.61 -7.37 -11.45
C GLY A 74 1.59 -8.04 -12.39
N HIS A 75 1.29 -7.39 -13.50
CA HIS A 75 0.35 -7.88 -14.50
C HIS A 75 0.91 -9.08 -15.29
N PRO A 76 0.21 -10.22 -15.36
CA PRO A 76 0.58 -11.31 -16.26
C PRO A 76 0.25 -10.94 -17.71
N SER A 77 1.22 -11.07 -18.62
CA SER A 77 1.07 -10.66 -20.03
C SER A 77 0.03 -11.45 -20.84
N ASN A 78 -0.43 -12.58 -20.31
CA ASN A 78 -1.46 -13.43 -20.91
C ASN A 78 -2.88 -13.10 -20.42
N GLU A 79 -3.06 -12.18 -19.47
CA GLU A 79 -4.39 -11.74 -19.05
C GLU A 79 -5.02 -10.82 -20.10
N THR A 80 -6.33 -10.94 -20.28
CA THR A 80 -7.08 -10.13 -21.24
C THR A 80 -7.34 -8.73 -20.69
N LEU A 81 -7.25 -7.74 -21.58
CA LEU A 81 -7.63 -6.36 -21.27
C LEU A 81 -9.16 -6.20 -21.25
N PRO A 82 -9.71 -5.30 -20.41
CA PRO A 82 -11.13 -5.02 -20.42
C PRO A 82 -11.55 -4.37 -21.75
N VAL A 83 -12.73 -4.76 -22.24
CA VAL A 83 -13.34 -4.10 -23.40
C VAL A 83 -13.77 -2.70 -23.00
N THR A 84 -13.31 -1.69 -23.73
CA THR A 84 -13.66 -0.28 -23.48
C THR A 84 -14.89 0.12 -24.28
N PRO A 85 -16.03 0.44 -23.63
CA PRO A 85 -17.20 0.98 -24.33
C PRO A 85 -16.89 2.31 -25.03
N PRO A 86 -17.43 2.56 -26.23
CA PRO A 86 -17.32 3.87 -26.87
C PRO A 86 -17.85 4.98 -25.96
N GLY A 87 -17.11 6.08 -25.84
CA GLY A 87 -17.53 7.26 -25.08
C GLY A 87 -17.29 7.20 -23.57
N LEU A 88 -16.75 6.10 -23.03
CA LEU A 88 -16.41 6.01 -21.61
C LEU A 88 -15.34 7.03 -21.19
N PHE A 89 -14.39 7.30 -22.08
CA PHE A 89 -13.31 8.28 -21.87
C PHE A 89 -13.46 9.44 -22.87
N GLY A 90 -13.40 10.68 -22.38
CA GLY A 90 -13.53 11.91 -23.18
C GLY A 90 -13.90 13.13 -22.32
N PRO A 91 -14.27 14.29 -22.92
CA PRO A 91 -14.52 15.54 -22.19
C PRO A 91 -15.59 15.46 -21.08
N LYS A 92 -16.49 14.49 -21.16
CA LYS A 92 -17.54 14.23 -20.15
C LYS A 92 -17.38 12.87 -19.44
N GLY A 93 -16.37 12.09 -19.79
CA GLY A 93 -16.14 10.72 -19.32
C GLY A 93 -14.78 10.59 -18.63
N TRP A 94 -14.78 10.31 -17.33
CA TRP A 94 -13.59 10.25 -16.49
C TRP A 94 -13.32 8.85 -15.90
N GLY A 95 -14.05 7.84 -16.37
CA GLY A 95 -14.02 6.50 -15.77
C GLY A 95 -12.66 5.80 -15.89
N ALA A 96 -12.57 4.64 -15.22
CA ALA A 96 -11.49 3.68 -15.38
C ALA A 96 -12.07 2.27 -15.46
N LEU A 97 -11.48 1.42 -16.29
CA LEU A 97 -11.77 -0.01 -16.34
C LEU A 97 -10.54 -0.79 -15.93
N THR A 98 -10.76 -2.00 -15.40
CA THR A 98 -9.69 -2.90 -15.01
C THR A 98 -10.02 -4.32 -15.42
N ASN A 99 -8.98 -5.14 -15.57
CA ASN A 99 -9.15 -6.57 -15.84
C ASN A 99 -9.49 -7.36 -14.57
N ASN A 100 -9.78 -8.65 -14.70
CA ASN A 100 -10.16 -9.52 -13.58
C ASN A 100 -9.07 -9.61 -12.50
N GLY A 101 -7.80 -9.48 -12.89
CA GLY A 101 -6.65 -9.47 -11.98
C GLY A 101 -6.43 -8.15 -11.25
N LEU A 102 -7.18 -7.09 -11.56
CA LEU A 102 -6.95 -5.72 -11.08
C LEU A 102 -5.55 -5.17 -11.40
N THR A 103 -4.86 -5.75 -12.38
CA THR A 103 -3.45 -5.48 -12.69
C THR A 103 -3.24 -4.67 -13.97
N ALA A 104 -4.26 -4.55 -14.82
CA ALA A 104 -4.26 -3.69 -16.01
C ALA A 104 -5.43 -2.71 -15.96
N TRP A 105 -5.14 -1.42 -16.12
CA TRP A 105 -6.11 -0.33 -15.98
C TRP A 105 -6.19 0.52 -17.23
N VAL A 106 -7.39 0.81 -17.69
CA VAL A 106 -7.67 1.62 -18.89
C VAL A 106 -8.41 2.87 -18.46
N GLY A 107 -7.94 4.04 -18.89
CA GLY A 107 -8.57 5.33 -18.64
C GLY A 107 -8.24 6.35 -19.72
N GLY A 108 -8.58 7.63 -19.48
CA GLY A 108 -8.25 8.73 -20.39
C GLY A 108 -6.75 8.92 -20.65
N TRP A 109 -5.88 8.33 -19.81
CA TRP A 109 -4.42 8.30 -19.96
C TRP A 109 -3.91 7.14 -20.82
N GLY A 110 -4.79 6.28 -21.35
CA GLY A 110 -4.43 5.03 -22.03
C GLY A 110 -4.51 3.83 -21.09
N THR A 111 -3.71 2.79 -21.37
CA THR A 111 -3.63 1.56 -20.58
C THR A 111 -2.33 1.52 -19.78
N SER A 112 -2.46 1.30 -18.47
CA SER A 112 -1.35 1.08 -17.55
C SER A 112 -1.37 -0.35 -17.02
N PHE A 113 -0.18 -0.85 -16.68
CA PHE A 113 0.02 -2.19 -16.15
C PHE A 113 0.79 -2.10 -14.83
N ALA A 114 0.33 -2.84 -13.82
CA ALA A 114 1.01 -2.95 -12.55
C ALA A 114 2.38 -3.63 -12.73
N TYR A 115 3.43 -2.98 -12.23
CA TYR A 115 4.81 -3.43 -12.40
C TYR A 115 5.14 -4.63 -11.50
N ASN A 116 6.14 -5.43 -11.87
CA ASN A 116 6.66 -6.51 -11.04
C ASN A 116 7.53 -5.93 -9.92
N LEU A 117 7.07 -6.04 -8.67
CA LEU A 117 7.76 -5.51 -7.49
C LEU A 117 8.63 -6.55 -6.78
N THR A 118 8.71 -7.78 -7.30
CA THR A 118 9.58 -8.83 -6.74
C THR A 118 11.05 -8.53 -7.02
N PRO A 119 12.01 -9.12 -6.29
CA PRO A 119 13.43 -8.83 -6.48
C PRO A 119 14.03 -9.54 -7.70
N ASP A 120 13.22 -9.95 -8.68
CA ASP A 120 13.72 -10.47 -9.95
C ASP A 120 14.58 -9.42 -10.68
N ASN A 121 15.78 -9.82 -11.12
CA ASN A 121 16.78 -8.91 -11.67
C ASN A 121 16.46 -8.42 -13.08
N ASN A 122 15.67 -9.18 -13.85
CA ASN A 122 15.45 -8.90 -15.27
C ASN A 122 14.12 -8.18 -15.50
N THR A 123 13.10 -8.55 -14.75
CA THR A 123 11.72 -8.12 -14.94
C THR A 123 11.15 -7.37 -13.74
N GLY A 124 11.78 -7.47 -12.57
CA GLY A 124 11.34 -6.88 -11.31
C GLY A 124 12.15 -5.67 -10.86
N ILE A 125 12.25 -5.49 -9.54
CA ILE A 125 13.06 -4.44 -8.89
C ILE A 125 14.40 -4.96 -8.37
N GLY A 126 14.87 -6.11 -8.88
CA GLY A 126 16.10 -6.76 -8.44
C GLY A 126 17.32 -5.83 -8.44
N SER A 127 17.47 -5.04 -9.51
CA SER A 127 18.55 -4.08 -9.71
C SER A 127 18.34 -2.72 -9.04
N TRP A 128 17.18 -2.47 -8.42
CA TRP A 128 16.89 -1.18 -7.81
C TRP A 128 17.62 -1.05 -6.47
N THR A 129 17.95 0.18 -6.09
CA THR A 129 18.40 0.52 -4.75
C THR A 129 17.25 1.18 -3.97
N ALA A 130 17.39 1.26 -2.64
CA ALA A 130 16.42 1.97 -1.81
C ALA A 130 16.27 3.44 -2.24
N ASP A 131 17.37 4.11 -2.61
CA ASP A 131 17.34 5.50 -3.07
C ASP A 131 16.60 5.66 -4.41
N ILE A 132 16.76 4.71 -5.33
CA ILE A 132 16.01 4.67 -6.58
C ILE A 132 14.52 4.48 -6.30
N PHE A 133 14.16 3.57 -5.38
CA PHE A 133 12.79 3.34 -4.98
C PHE A 133 12.15 4.58 -4.34
N ILE A 134 12.84 5.21 -3.39
CA ILE A 134 12.39 6.45 -2.74
C ILE A 134 12.20 7.54 -3.80
N ARG A 135 13.19 7.76 -4.67
CA ARG A 135 13.07 8.76 -5.74
C ARG A 135 11.89 8.47 -6.65
N ALA A 136 11.64 7.21 -7.01
CA ALA A 136 10.49 6.84 -7.83
C ALA A 136 9.17 7.22 -7.15
N MET A 137 9.02 6.97 -5.84
CA MET A 137 7.83 7.34 -5.08
C MET A 137 7.70 8.86 -4.89
N ARG A 138 8.81 9.58 -4.66
CA ARG A 138 8.78 11.05 -4.50
C ARG A 138 8.47 11.79 -5.81
N THR A 139 8.92 11.25 -6.94
CA THR A 139 8.85 11.95 -8.25
C THR A 139 7.76 11.43 -9.16
N GLY A 140 7.19 10.26 -8.88
CA GLY A 140 6.25 9.59 -9.78
C GLY A 140 6.89 9.15 -11.10
N LYS A 141 8.21 8.94 -11.13
CA LYS A 141 8.94 8.49 -12.31
C LYS A 141 9.49 7.09 -12.11
N HIS A 142 9.41 6.25 -13.13
CA HIS A 142 10.01 4.93 -13.13
C HIS A 142 11.51 5.04 -12.85
N MET A 143 12.03 4.27 -11.87
CA MET A 143 13.40 4.39 -11.35
C MET A 143 13.81 5.82 -10.93
N GLY A 144 12.83 6.69 -10.64
CA GLY A 144 13.05 8.07 -10.25
C GLY A 144 13.46 9.04 -11.37
N ALA A 145 13.59 8.58 -12.62
CA ALA A 145 14.04 9.43 -13.74
C ALA A 145 13.40 9.11 -15.09
N GLY A 146 12.85 7.91 -15.28
CA GLY A 146 12.23 7.47 -16.52
C GLY A 146 10.82 8.03 -16.75
N ARG A 147 10.01 7.25 -17.46
CA ARG A 147 8.61 7.60 -17.75
C ARG A 147 7.79 7.84 -16.48
N GLN A 148 6.69 8.56 -16.62
CA GLN A 148 5.71 8.72 -15.54
C GLN A 148 5.15 7.35 -15.10
N ILE A 149 4.98 7.20 -13.78
CA ILE A 149 4.15 6.18 -13.17
C ILE A 149 2.70 6.58 -13.44
N LEU A 150 2.00 5.74 -14.18
CA LEU A 150 0.64 6.02 -14.64
C LEU A 150 -0.39 5.63 -13.56
N PRO A 151 -1.60 6.22 -13.61
CA PRO A 151 -2.70 5.81 -12.74
C PRO A 151 -3.02 4.31 -12.89
N PRO A 152 -3.62 3.67 -11.86
CA PRO A 152 -4.08 4.26 -10.61
C PRO A 152 -3.02 4.25 -9.49
N MET A 153 -1.75 3.93 -9.79
CA MET A 153 -0.72 3.76 -8.75
C MET A 153 -0.59 5.03 -7.88
N PRO A 154 -0.85 4.95 -6.56
CA PRO A 154 -0.89 6.10 -5.67
C PRO A 154 0.52 6.51 -5.20
N TRP A 155 1.44 6.73 -6.15
CA TRP A 155 2.84 7.04 -5.84
C TRP A 155 3.00 8.33 -5.03
N TYR A 156 2.11 9.31 -5.21
CA TYR A 156 2.17 10.60 -4.51
C TYR A 156 1.87 10.45 -3.01
N THR A 157 0.90 9.62 -2.63
CA THR A 157 0.56 9.35 -1.22
C THR A 157 1.58 8.42 -0.57
N ILE A 158 2.02 7.37 -1.27
CA ILE A 158 3.13 6.52 -0.78
C ILE A 158 4.39 7.36 -0.61
N GLY A 159 4.66 8.23 -1.57
CA GLY A 159 5.73 9.22 -1.57
C GLY A 159 5.55 10.37 -0.59
N MET A 160 4.56 10.35 0.31
CA MET A 160 4.49 11.24 1.48
C MET A 160 4.99 10.56 2.77
N SER A 161 5.12 9.23 2.79
CA SER A 161 5.62 8.48 3.94
C SER A 161 7.05 8.89 4.33
N SER A 162 7.47 8.54 5.54
CA SER A 162 8.85 8.78 5.97
C SER A 162 9.85 7.98 5.11
N ASP A 163 11.10 8.43 5.03
CA ASP A 163 12.15 7.66 4.34
C ASP A 163 12.38 6.30 5.01
N GLU A 164 12.16 6.20 6.32
CA GLU A 164 12.22 4.93 7.06
C GLU A 164 11.12 3.97 6.57
N ASP A 165 9.88 4.46 6.41
CA ASP A 165 8.77 3.64 5.90
C ASP A 165 8.99 3.20 4.46
N LEU A 166 9.49 4.10 3.60
CA LEU A 166 9.83 3.76 2.23
C LEU A 166 10.96 2.72 2.15
N LYS A 167 11.97 2.83 3.02
CA LYS A 167 13.04 1.83 3.16
C LYS A 167 12.50 0.50 3.68
N ALA A 168 11.56 0.52 4.63
CA ALA A 168 10.94 -0.67 5.17
C ALA A 168 10.13 -1.40 4.08
N ILE A 169 9.29 -0.67 3.34
CA ILE A 169 8.56 -1.19 2.17
C ILE A 169 9.55 -1.84 1.20
N PHE A 170 10.60 -1.13 0.79
CA PHE A 170 11.60 -1.65 -0.12
C PHE A 170 12.30 -2.91 0.42
N ALA A 171 12.68 -2.93 1.71
CA ALA A 171 13.29 -4.08 2.34
C ALA A 171 12.39 -5.32 2.30
N TYR A 172 11.09 -5.14 2.58
CA TYR A 172 10.12 -6.22 2.44
C TYR A 172 10.00 -6.71 1.00
N LEU A 173 9.85 -5.80 0.03
CA LEU A 173 9.78 -6.17 -1.39
C LEU A 173 11.03 -6.95 -1.83
N LYS A 174 12.21 -6.56 -1.36
CA LYS A 174 13.48 -7.24 -1.62
C LYS A 174 13.61 -8.61 -0.95
N SER A 175 12.82 -8.88 0.09
CA SER A 175 12.80 -10.17 0.80
C SER A 175 11.90 -11.24 0.16
N LEU A 176 11.06 -10.85 -0.81
CA LEU A 176 10.13 -11.76 -1.48
C LEU A 176 10.86 -12.78 -2.37
N PRO A 177 10.26 -13.96 -2.63
CA PRO A 177 10.70 -14.82 -3.71
C PRO A 177 10.69 -14.05 -5.05
N PRO A 178 11.76 -14.14 -5.86
CA PRO A 178 11.77 -13.51 -7.18
C PRO A 178 10.80 -14.23 -8.12
N VAL A 179 10.02 -13.47 -8.87
CA VAL A 179 9.13 -14.00 -9.91
C VAL A 179 9.49 -13.35 -11.24
N SER A 180 9.90 -14.15 -12.22
CA SER A 180 10.13 -13.66 -13.58
C SER A 180 8.78 -13.39 -14.25
N ASN A 181 8.48 -12.11 -14.47
CA ASN A 181 7.26 -11.66 -15.12
C ASN A 181 7.49 -10.34 -15.85
N GLN A 182 7.68 -10.42 -17.17
CA GLN A 182 7.84 -9.23 -18.00
C GLN A 182 6.48 -8.57 -18.25
N VAL A 183 6.24 -7.48 -17.53
CA VAL A 183 5.03 -6.66 -17.70
C VAL A 183 5.09 -5.91 -19.04
N PRO A 184 3.97 -5.83 -19.80
CA PRO A 184 3.89 -5.04 -21.03
C PRO A 184 4.15 -3.54 -20.81
N GLN A 185 4.57 -2.86 -21.87
CA GLN A 185 4.66 -1.39 -21.83
C GLN A 185 3.26 -0.76 -21.83
N PRO A 186 3.08 0.40 -21.19
CA PRO A 186 1.83 1.14 -21.27
C PRO A 186 1.40 1.43 -22.72
N ILE A 187 0.09 1.37 -22.96
CA ILE A 187 -0.49 1.69 -24.26
C ILE A 187 -0.98 3.14 -24.19
N PRO A 188 -0.54 4.03 -25.09
CA PRO A 188 -1.02 5.41 -25.11
C PRO A 188 -2.53 5.46 -25.43
N PRO A 189 -3.23 6.54 -25.04
CA PRO A 189 -4.61 6.73 -25.46
C PRO A 189 -4.67 6.87 -26.99
N THR A 190 -5.70 6.33 -27.62
CA THR A 190 -5.96 6.57 -29.05
C THR A 190 -6.17 8.07 -29.30
N GLU A 191 -5.49 8.61 -30.32
CA GLU A 191 -5.46 10.05 -30.60
C GLU A 191 -6.87 10.67 -30.62
N GLY A 192 -7.03 11.80 -29.93
CA GLY A 192 -8.29 12.55 -29.84
C GLY A 192 -9.14 12.30 -28.58
N LYS A 193 -8.72 11.44 -27.64
CA LYS A 193 -9.52 11.11 -26.43
C LYS A 193 -8.85 11.33 -25.07
N GLY A 194 -7.65 11.92 -25.03
CA GLY A 194 -6.80 11.88 -23.83
C GLY A 194 -6.01 13.14 -23.50
N LYS A 195 -6.49 14.33 -23.89
CA LYS A 195 -5.96 15.57 -23.33
C LYS A 195 -7.13 16.33 -22.67
N PRO A 196 -7.04 16.71 -21.39
CA PRO A 196 -7.98 17.65 -20.81
C PRO A 196 -7.95 18.98 -21.57
#